data_AF-A0A926VKX7-F1
#
_entry.id   AF-A0A926VKX7-F1
#
_cell.length_a   1.000
_cell.length_b   1.000
_cell.length_c   1.000
_cell.angle_alpha   90.00
_cell.angle_beta   90.00
_cell.angle_gamma   90.00
#
_symmetry.space_group_name_H-M   'P 1'
#
loop_
_entity.id
_entity.type
_entity.pdbx_description
1 polymer ?
#
loop_
_entity_poly.entity_id
_entity_poly.type
_entity_poly.pdbx_seq_one_letter_code
_entity_poly.pdbx_strand_id
1 'polypeptide(L)' 'MLQRSVEEVDCSVQQVYDLWANLENVPRWMPLVKSVKRLKSNDELWHWTFGLGFPLLTEYVTFPLKRVPLPHSF' A
#
# COMPACT_ATOMS: atom_id res chain seq x y z
N MET A 1 -20.06 -0.59 6.76
CA MET A 1 -20.51 -0.02 5.48
C MET A 1 -19.26 0.42 4.73
N LEU A 2 -18.94 -0.16 3.57
CA LEU A 2 -17.77 0.24 2.78
C LEU A 2 -18.17 1.44 1.93
N GLN A 3 -17.75 2.64 2.31
CA GLN A 3 -17.87 3.81 1.46
C GLN A 3 -16.85 3.68 0.32
N ARG A 4 -17.33 3.71 -0.93
CA ARG A 4 -16.49 3.71 -2.12
C ARG A 4 -16.58 5.10 -2.74
N SER A 5 -15.47 5.82 -2.79
CA SER A 5 -15.30 6.98 -3.65
C SER A 5 -14.48 6.57 -4.88
N VAL A 6 -14.76 7.23 -6.01
CA VAL A 6 -13.97 7.12 -7.24
C VAL A 6 -13.46 8.51 -7.55
N GLU A 7 -12.16 8.63 -7.78
CA GLU A 7 -11.50 9.89 -8.13
C GLU A 7 -10.72 9.67 -9.43
N GLU A 8 -10.84 10.60 -10.37
CA GLU A 8 -10.07 10.61 -11.61
C GLU A 8 -8.74 11.32 -11.38
N VAL A 9 -7.65 10.71 -11.85
CA VAL A 9 -6.30 11.22 -11.69
C VAL A 9 -5.63 11.24 -13.05
N ASP A 10 -4.98 12.35 -13.41
CA ASP A 10 -4.26 12.52 -14.68
C ASP A 10 -2.93 11.75 -14.69
N CYS A 11 -3.02 10.41 -14.75
CA CYS A 11 -1.89 9.52 -14.86
C CYS A 11 -2.27 8.21 -15.54
N SER A 12 -1.27 7.51 -16.07
CA SER A 12 -1.48 6.18 -16.64
C SER A 12 -1.75 5.14 -15.55
N VAL A 13 -2.54 4.11 -15.89
CA VAL A 13 -2.76 2.95 -15.02
C VAL A 13 -1.43 2.29 -14.62
N GLN A 14 -0.45 2.27 -15.54
CA GLN A 14 0.90 1.75 -15.27
C GLN A 14 1.58 2.49 -14.12
N GLN A 15 1.55 3.83 -14.12
CA GLN A 15 2.16 4.62 -13.05
C GLN A 15 1.51 4.35 -11.69
N VAL A 16 0.18 4.23 -11.65
CA VAL A 16 -0.54 3.87 -10.41
C VAL A 16 -0.13 2.47 -9.96
N TYR A 17 -0.05 1.52 -10.89
CA TYR A 17 0.35 0.16 -10.57
C TYR A 17 1.77 0.09 -10.00
N ASP A 18 2.72 0.79 -10.61
CA ASP A 18 4.12 0.80 -10.18
C ASP A 18 4.29 1.34 -8.76
N LEU A 19 3.45 2.30 -8.34
CA LEU A 19 3.43 2.80 -6.95
C LEU A 19 3.04 1.71 -5.95
N TRP A 20 2.08 0.85 -6.30
CA TRP A 20 1.52 -0.17 -5.41
C TRP A 20 2.17 -1.55 -5.56
N ALA A 21 2.85 -1.83 -6.68
CA ALA A 21 3.43 -3.13 -6.99
C ALA A 21 4.50 -3.57 -5.98
N ASN A 22 5.21 -2.61 -5.38
CA ASN A 22 6.14 -2.85 -4.29
C ASN A 22 5.70 -2.09 -3.03
N LEU A 23 5.04 -2.79 -2.12
CA LEU A 23 4.55 -2.20 -0.87
C LEU A 23 5.66 -1.62 0.01
N GLU A 24 6.89 -2.14 -0.07
CA GLU A 24 8.04 -1.60 0.68
C GLU A 24 8.43 -0.18 0.22
N ASN A 25 7.99 0.22 -0.99
CA ASN A 25 8.21 1.57 -1.51
C ASN A 25 7.13 2.57 -1.08
N VAL A 26 6.00 2.13 -0.49
CA VAL A 26 4.90 3.01 -0.06
C VAL A 26 5.37 4.19 0.81
N PRO A 27 6.28 4.02 1.79
CA PRO A 27 6.78 5.13 2.59
C PRO A 27 7.43 6.27 1.80
N ARG A 28 7.90 6.02 0.57
CA ARG A 28 8.55 7.04 -0.27
C ARG A 28 7.57 8.08 -0.80
N TRP A 29 6.31 7.71 -0.98
CA TRP A 29 5.29 8.55 -1.59
C TRP A 29 4.05 8.76 -0.72
N MET A 30 3.92 8.02 0.38
CA MET A 30 2.88 8.22 1.41
C MET A 30 3.52 8.58 2.77
N PRO A 31 3.70 9.88 3.08
CA PRO A 31 4.51 10.33 4.23
C PRO A 31 4.08 9.82 5.61
N LEU A 32 2.80 9.50 5.78
CA LEU A 32 2.28 8.97 7.04
C LEU A 32 2.65 7.51 7.24
N VAL A 33 2.98 6.76 6.19
CA VAL A 33 3.49 5.39 6.29
C VAL A 33 4.99 5.46 6.56
N LYS A 34 5.43 4.93 7.70
CA LYS A 34 6.83 4.94 8.13
C LYS A 34 7.58 3.70 7.68
N SER A 35 6.91 2.56 7.67
CA SER A 35 7.49 1.33 7.16
C SER A 35 6.42 0.36 6.71
N VAL A 36 6.76 -0.42 5.69
CA VAL A 36 5.98 -1.58 5.24
C VAL A 36 6.97 -2.69 4.99
N LYS A 37 6.83 -3.82 5.68
CA LYS A 37 7.78 -4.94 5.59
C LYS A 37 7.02 -6.26 5.59
N ARG A 38 7.50 -7.26 4.86
CA ARG A 38 7.00 -8.63 5.03
C ARG A 38 7.36 -9.17 6.40
N LEU A 39 6.45 -9.92 7.01
CA LEU A 39 6.79 -10.66 8.22
C LEU A 39 7.70 -11.83 7.88
N LYS A 40 8.80 -11.98 8.63
CA LYS A 40 9.72 -13.13 8.46
C LYS A 40 9.06 -14.47 8.80
N SER A 41 8.06 -14.45 9.68
CA SER A 41 7.32 -15.65 10.10
C SER A 41 6.25 -16.08 9.10
N ASN A 42 5.81 -15.17 8.20
CA ASN A 42 4.82 -15.44 7.17
C ASN A 42 4.95 -14.40 6.05
N ASP A 43 5.40 -14.83 4.87
CA ASP A 43 5.71 -13.98 3.71
C ASP A 43 4.47 -13.46 2.97
N GLU A 44 3.28 -13.94 3.33
CA GLU A 44 1.98 -13.44 2.89
C GLU A 44 1.51 -12.24 3.71
N LEU A 45 2.08 -12.04 4.92
CA LEU A 45 1.71 -10.96 5.82
C LEU A 45 2.65 -9.77 5.71
N TRP A 46 2.07 -8.59 5.82
CA TRP A 46 2.78 -7.31 5.80
C TRP A 46 2.55 -6.56 7.09
N HIS A 47 3.64 -6.14 7.74
CA HIS A 47 3.63 -5.27 8.90
C HIS A 47 3.74 -3.82 8.42
N TRP A 48 2.82 -2.99 8.89
CA TRP A 48 2.74 -1.58 8.59
C TRP A 48 3.00 -0.77 9.84
N THR A 49 3.80 0.28 9.70
CA THR A 49 3.95 1.34 10.71
C THR A 49 3.43 2.63 10.10
N PHE A 50 2.47 3.28 10.73
CA PHE A 50 1.84 4.51 10.25
C PHE A 50 1.72 5.54 11.38
N GLY A 51 1.85 6.82 11.06
CA GLY A 51 1.55 7.90 12.01
C GLY A 51 2.36 9.18 11.82
N LEU A 52 2.24 10.10 12.77
CA LEU A 52 2.95 11.39 12.73
C LEU A 52 4.37 11.33 13.33
N GLY A 53 4.78 10.16 13.84
CA GLY A 53 6.00 9.99 14.62
C GLY A 53 5.68 9.62 16.07
N PHE A 54 6.68 9.22 16.85
CA PHE A 54 6.47 8.85 18.26
C PHE A 54 5.93 10.03 19.08
N PRO A 55 4.92 9.85 19.94
CA PRO A 55 4.25 8.60 20.31
C PRO A 55 3.03 8.22 19.44
N LEU A 56 2.69 9.01 18.43
CA LEU A 56 1.54 8.84 17.54
C LEU A 56 1.82 7.85 16.40
N LEU A 57 2.46 6.72 16.71
CA LEU A 57 2.65 5.61 15.78
C LEU A 57 1.63 4.51 16.05
N THR A 58 1.12 3.91 14.99
CA THR A 58 0.23 2.76 15.00
C THR A 58 0.85 1.67 14.13
N GLU A 59 0.73 0.44 14.61
CA GLU A 59 1.18 -0.74 13.89
C GLU A 59 0.02 -1.67 13.60
N TYR A 60 0.00 -2.27 12.41
CA TYR A 60 -1.00 -3.27 12.04
C TYR A 60 -0.42 -4.26 11.03
N VAL A 61 -1.05 -5.42 10.93
CA VAL A 61 -0.68 -6.48 9.98
C VAL A 61 -1.79 -6.62 8.96
N THR A 62 -1.41 -6.71 7.68
CA THR A 62 -2.36 -6.93 6.58
C THR A 62 -2.03 -8.21 5.83
N PHE A 63 -3.07 -8.84 5.31
CA PHE A 63 -2.99 -9.92 4.34
C PHE A 63 -3.63 -9.45 3.01
N PRO A 64 -2.88 -9.33 1.90
CA PRO A 64 -3.44 -8.98 0.61
C PRO A 64 -4.34 -10.10 0.08
N LEU A 65 -5.64 -9.83 -0.09
CA LEU A 65 -6.63 -10.84 -0.51
C LEU A 65 -6.52 -11.23 -1.99
N LYS A 66 -6.11 -10.29 -2.84
CA LYS A 66 -6.02 -10.48 -4.29
C LYS A 66 -4.97 -9.56 -4.88
N ARG A 67 -4.13 -10.10 -5.77
CA ARG A 67 -3.34 -9.28 -6.70
C ARG A 67 -4.16 -9.05 -7.95
N VAL A 68 -4.34 -7.78 -8.30
CA VAL A 68 -4.96 -7.39 -9.57
C VAL A 68 -3.83 -7.33 -10.59
N PRO A 69 -3.86 -8.07 -11.70
CA PRO A 69 -2.86 -7.91 -12.75
C PRO A 69 -3.04 -6.55 -13.45
N LEU A 70 -1.95 -6.00 -13.99
CA LEU A 70 -2.04 -4.87 -14.92
C LEU A 70 -2.97 -5.25 -16.07
N PRO A 71 -4.06 -4.49 -16.32
CA PRO A 71 -4.85 -4.70 -17.51
C PRO A 71 -3.96 -4.37 -18.71
N HIS A 72 -3.65 -5.38 -19.53
CA HIS A 72 -3.04 -5.14 -20.83
C HIS A 72 -3.99 -4.22 -21.63
N SER A 73 -3.41 -3.16 -22.17
CA SER A 73 -4.02 -2.05 -22.91
C SER A 73 -5.32 -2.41 -23.66
N PHE A 74 -6.39 -1.64 -23.42
CA PHE A 74 -7.50 -1.50 -24.37
C PHE A 74 -7.10 -0.52 -25.48
#